data_AF-A0A854D8V3-F1
#
_entry.id   AF-A0A854D8V3-F1
#
_cell.length_a   1.000
_cell.length_b   1.000
_cell.length_c   1.000
_cell.angle_alpha   90.00
_cell.angle_beta   90.00
_cell.angle_gamma   90.00
#
_symmetry.space_group_name_H-M   'P 1'
#
loop_
_entity.id
_entity.type
_entity.pdbx_description
1 polymer ?
#
loop_
_entity_poly.entity_id
_entity_poly.type
_entity_poly.pdbx_seq_one_letter_code
_entity_poly.pdbx_strand_id
1 'polypeptide(L)'
;MVEFIGWSAVLVVPVLYLVISLAQIQATSFAVASAADASSRVLEVDDSPSAMDKARVAMGLSLSDQGVEADPDRSLSVTCDHGCARGQAAIVKVAVGVDLPGFASLGIGRDVVVVDAERAITLPGEEEQ
;
A
#
# COMPACT_ATOMS: atom_id res chain seq x y z
N MET A 1 -21.06 34.57 23.52
CA MET A 1 -20.66 34.08 22.18
C MET A 1 -19.41 33.20 22.25
N VAL A 2 -18.35 33.61 22.94
CA VAL A 2 -17.10 32.82 23.07
C VAL A 2 -17.31 31.41 23.64
N GLU A 3 -18.25 31.23 24.57
CA GLU A 3 -18.57 29.93 25.17
C GLU A 3 -19.16 28.94 24.15
N PHE A 4 -20.07 29.41 23.29
CA PHE A 4 -20.65 28.56 22.23
C PHE A 4 -19.61 28.15 21.18
N ILE A 5 -18.72 29.07 20.82
CA ILE A 5 -17.60 28.79 19.89
C ILE A 5 -16.63 27.79 20.52
N GLY A 6 -16.36 27.93 21.83
CA GLY A 6 -15.54 26.97 22.59
C GLY A 6 -16.10 25.55 22.55
N TRP A 7 -17.37 25.37 22.90
CA TRP A 7 -18.04 24.07 22.82
C TRP A 7 -18.08 23.50 21.40
N SER A 8 -18.35 24.35 20.41
CA SER A 8 -18.34 23.94 19.00
C SER A 8 -16.96 23.47 18.57
N ALA A 9 -15.90 24.20 18.91
CA ALA A 9 -14.52 23.82 18.57
C ALA A 9 -14.12 22.49 19.22
N VAL A 10 -14.49 22.29 20.50
CA VAL A 10 -14.21 21.03 21.23
C VAL A 10 -14.83 19.82 20.53
N LEU A 11 -15.99 19.97 19.88
CA LEU A 11 -16.63 18.88 19.13
C LEU A 11 -16.14 18.79 17.69
N VAL A 12 -15.98 19.92 16.99
CA VAL A 12 -15.66 19.96 15.57
C VAL A 12 -14.22 19.52 15.29
N VAL A 13 -13.26 19.97 16.10
CA VAL A 13 -11.83 19.62 15.91
C VAL A 13 -11.60 18.10 15.91
N PRO A 14 -12.03 17.30 16.91
CA PRO A 14 -11.82 15.87 16.88
C PRO A 14 -12.60 15.17 15.76
N VAL A 15 -13.81 15.65 15.42
CA VAL A 15 -14.57 15.09 14.28
C VAL A 15 -13.82 15.31 12.97
N LEU A 16 -13.33 16.52 12.72
CA LEU A 16 -12.53 16.81 11.52
C LEU A 16 -11.25 15.97 11.48
N TYR A 17 -10.59 15.81 12.62
CA TYR A 17 -9.43 14.94 12.73
C TYR A 17 -9.75 13.50 12.28
N LEU A 18 -10.86 12.94 12.76
CA LEU A 18 -11.29 11.59 12.38
C LEU A 18 -11.66 11.51 10.90
N VAL A 19 -12.38 12.50 10.37
CA VAL A 19 -12.76 12.53 8.94
C VAL A 19 -11.52 12.54 8.05
N ILE A 20 -10.53 13.39 8.34
CA ILE A 20 -9.29 13.45 7.56
C ILE A 20 -8.48 12.16 7.71
N SER A 21 -8.36 11.64 8.93
CA SER A 21 -7.65 10.37 9.18
C SER A 21 -8.27 9.21 8.41
N LEU A 22 -9.60 9.10 8.42
CA LEU A 22 -10.33 8.07 7.66
C LEU A 22 -10.18 8.26 6.16
N ALA A 23 -10.16 9.49 5.67
CA ALA A 23 -9.93 9.77 4.25
C ALA A 23 -8.54 9.32 3.80
N GLN A 24 -7.50 9.57 4.61
CA GLN A 24 -6.13 9.12 4.34
C GLN A 24 -6.03 7.59 4.33
N ILE A 25 -6.61 6.91 5.32
CA ILE A 25 -6.63 5.45 5.39
C ILE A 25 -7.32 4.85 4.15
N GLN A 26 -8.44 5.43 3.71
CA GLN A 26 -9.16 4.98 2.52
C GLN A 26 -8.32 5.19 1.25
N ALA A 27 -7.70 6.36 1.09
CA ALA A 27 -6.81 6.65 -0.03
C ALA A 27 -5.64 5.65 -0.10
N THR A 28 -4.98 5.38 1.04
CA THR A 28 -3.91 4.39 1.11
C THR A 28 -4.42 2.97 0.81
N SER A 29 -5.62 2.60 1.26
CA SER A 29 -6.22 1.29 0.96
C SER A 29 -6.41 1.05 -0.54
N PHE A 30 -6.90 2.07 -1.25
CA PHE A 30 -7.02 1.99 -2.71
C PHE A 30 -5.66 1.95 -3.41
N ALA A 31 -4.69 2.74 -2.91
CA ALA A 31 -3.33 2.76 -3.42
C ALA A 31 -2.64 1.40 -3.29
N VAL A 32 -2.70 0.76 -2.12
CA VAL A 32 -2.06 -0.56 -1.92
C VAL A 32 -2.74 -1.65 -2.75
N ALA A 33 -4.07 -1.59 -2.92
CA ALA A 33 -4.80 -2.54 -3.75
C ALA A 33 -4.42 -2.42 -5.23
N SER A 34 -4.35 -1.19 -5.77
CA SER A 34 -3.90 -0.96 -7.15
C SER A 34 -2.43 -1.31 -7.35
N ALA A 35 -1.59 -1.05 -6.35
CA ALA A 35 -0.17 -1.36 -6.41
C ALA A 35 0.09 -2.87 -6.33
N ALA A 36 -0.70 -3.62 -5.55
CA ALA A 36 -0.68 -5.08 -5.53
C ALA A 36 -1.09 -5.65 -6.90
N ASP A 37 -2.13 -5.11 -7.54
CA ASP A 37 -2.56 -5.52 -8.88
C ASP A 37 -1.48 -5.22 -9.95
N ALA A 38 -0.90 -4.01 -9.92
CA ALA A 38 0.13 -3.60 -10.87
C ALA A 38 1.40 -4.46 -10.77
N SER A 39 1.89 -4.70 -9.54
CA SER A 39 3.06 -5.57 -9.31
C SER A 39 2.78 -7.03 -9.66
N SER A 40 1.59 -7.52 -9.35
CA SER A 40 1.12 -8.87 -9.71
C SER A 40 1.19 -9.11 -11.21
N ARG A 41 0.64 -8.20 -12.03
CA ARG A 41 0.66 -8.32 -13.50
C ARG A 41 2.07 -8.38 -14.07
N VAL A 42 3.01 -7.64 -13.48
CA VAL A 42 4.42 -7.70 -13.90
C VAL A 42 5.00 -9.07 -13.57
N LEU A 43 4.74 -9.59 -12.37
CA LEU A 43 5.25 -10.89 -11.91
C LEU A 43 4.58 -12.09 -12.59
N GLU A 44 3.37 -11.93 -13.14
CA GLU A 44 2.68 -12.96 -13.93
C GLU A 44 3.25 -13.12 -15.34
N VAL A 45 3.87 -12.07 -15.90
CA VAL A 45 4.31 -12.03 -17.31
C VAL A 45 5.82 -12.01 -17.46
N ASP A 46 6.53 -11.33 -16.56
CA ASP A 46 7.99 -11.17 -16.64
C ASP A 46 8.71 -12.24 -15.81
N ASP A 47 9.44 -13.10 -16.51
CA ASP A 47 10.26 -14.17 -15.94
C ASP A 47 11.76 -13.81 -15.91
N SER A 48 12.12 -12.56 -16.23
CA SER A 48 13.50 -12.11 -16.18
C SER A 48 14.01 -11.98 -14.73
N PRO A 49 15.33 -12.05 -14.49
CA PRO A 49 15.90 -11.75 -13.17
C PRO A 49 15.57 -10.35 -12.63
N SER A 50 15.16 -9.43 -13.53
CA SER A 50 14.75 -8.06 -13.21
C SER A 50 13.25 -7.90 -12.92
N ALA A 51 12.46 -8.98 -12.97
CA ALA A 51 11.01 -8.93 -12.80
C ALA A 51 10.62 -8.29 -11.45
N MET A 52 11.35 -8.61 -10.37
CA MET A 52 11.08 -8.05 -9.06
C MET A 52 11.35 -6.54 -8.98
N ASP A 53 12.42 -6.07 -9.63
CA ASP A 53 12.72 -4.63 -9.69
C ASP A 53 11.66 -3.88 -10.50
N LYS A 54 11.20 -4.45 -11.61
CA LYS A 54 10.09 -3.89 -12.40
C LYS A 54 8.78 -3.89 -11.62
N ALA A 55 8.51 -4.94 -10.85
CA ALA A 55 7.32 -5.03 -10.00
C ALA A 55 7.33 -3.96 -8.90
N ARG A 56 8.50 -3.70 -8.30
CA ARG A 56 8.68 -2.58 -7.34
C ARG A 56 8.44 -1.22 -8.00
N VAL A 57 8.94 -1.01 -9.22
CA VAL A 57 8.70 0.24 -9.97
C VAL A 57 7.20 0.41 -10.28
N ALA A 58 6.52 -0.65 -10.75
CA ALA A 58 5.10 -0.62 -11.03
C ALA A 58 4.25 -0.34 -9.77
N MET A 59 4.60 -0.97 -8.65
CA MET A 59 4.01 -0.69 -7.33
C MET A 59 4.21 0.78 -6.95
N GLY A 60 5.44 1.29 -7.01
CA GLY A 60 5.77 2.67 -6.65
C GLY A 60 5.03 3.70 -7.50
N LEU A 61 4.89 3.46 -8.81
CA LEU A 61 4.11 4.32 -9.68
C LEU A 61 2.63 4.34 -9.28
N SER A 62 2.04 3.18 -9.01
CA SER A 62 0.64 3.08 -8.59
C SER A 62 0.37 3.70 -7.21
N LEU A 63 1.32 3.63 -6.29
CA LEU A 63 1.22 4.33 -4.99
C LEU A 63 1.30 5.85 -5.17
N SER A 64 2.19 6.32 -6.05
CA SER A 64 2.39 7.75 -6.35
C SER A 64 1.14 8.40 -6.96
N ASP A 65 0.37 7.66 -7.77
CA ASP A 65 -0.91 8.14 -8.32
C ASP A 65 -1.91 8.56 -7.22
N GLN A 66 -1.78 8.01 -6.02
CA GLN A 66 -2.61 8.34 -4.86
C GLN A 66 -1.89 9.24 -3.83
N GLY A 67 -0.73 9.77 -4.18
CA GLY A 67 0.10 10.59 -3.27
C GLY A 67 0.68 9.80 -2.10
N VAL A 68 0.79 8.48 -2.22
CA VAL A 68 1.34 7.61 -1.18
C VAL A 68 2.82 7.35 -1.47
N GLU A 69 3.69 7.91 -0.65
CA GLU A 69 5.12 7.58 -0.67
C GLU A 69 5.40 6.39 0.24
N ALA A 70 6.14 5.41 -0.29
CA ALA A 70 6.56 4.22 0.45
C ALA A 70 7.94 3.75 -0.05
N ASP A 71 8.69 3.09 0.84
CA ASP A 71 9.96 2.47 0.48
C ASP A 71 9.69 1.19 -0.34
N PRO A 72 10.15 1.11 -1.60
CA PRO A 72 9.77 0.01 -2.48
C PRO A 72 10.31 -1.35 -2.01
N ASP A 73 11.43 -1.38 -1.29
CA ASP A 73 12.06 -2.62 -0.82
C ASP A 73 11.35 -3.21 0.41
N ARG A 74 10.71 -2.35 1.22
CA ARG A 74 9.94 -2.78 2.41
C ARG A 74 8.46 -2.97 2.15
N SER A 75 7.93 -2.35 1.09
CA SER A 75 6.49 -2.32 0.84
C SER A 75 6.01 -3.49 0.00
N LEU A 76 6.87 -4.11 -0.82
CA LEU A 76 6.53 -5.27 -1.65
C LEU A 76 7.11 -6.55 -1.04
N SER A 77 6.28 -7.57 -0.87
CA SER A 77 6.73 -8.91 -0.50
C SER A 77 6.02 -9.96 -1.34
N VAL A 78 6.73 -11.05 -1.65
CA VAL A 78 6.20 -12.18 -2.40
C VAL A 78 6.46 -13.45 -1.61
N THR A 79 5.39 -14.20 -1.35
CA THR A 79 5.45 -15.45 -0.57
C THR A 79 4.97 -16.61 -1.42
N CYS A 80 5.73 -17.71 -1.43
CA CYS A 80 5.37 -18.93 -2.13
C CYS A 80 5.42 -20.12 -1.17
N ASP A 81 4.41 -20.99 -1.21
CA ASP A 81 4.24 -22.07 -0.21
C ASP A 81 5.29 -23.18 -0.38
N HIS A 82 5.60 -23.57 -1.62
CA HIS A 82 6.50 -24.69 -1.94
C HIS A 82 7.63 -24.29 -2.89
N GLY A 83 8.09 -23.03 -2.79
CA GLY A 83 9.05 -22.41 -3.70
C GLY A 83 8.38 -21.49 -4.73
N CYS A 84 9.14 -20.56 -5.28
CA CYS A 84 8.68 -19.64 -6.33
C CYS A 84 9.13 -20.12 -7.71
N ALA A 85 8.87 -21.37 -8.04
CA ALA A 85 9.15 -21.90 -9.38
C ALA A 85 8.08 -21.46 -10.37
N ARG A 86 8.42 -21.50 -11.66
CA ARG A 86 7.51 -21.21 -12.77
C ARG A 86 6.22 -22.02 -12.68
N GLY A 87 5.09 -21.39 -12.97
CA GLY A 87 3.76 -22.00 -12.90
C GLY A 87 3.24 -22.28 -11.48
N GLN A 88 3.98 -21.96 -10.42
CA GLN A 88 3.50 -22.08 -9.05
C GLN A 88 2.71 -20.85 -8.60
N ALA A 89 1.81 -21.07 -7.64
CA ALA A 89 1.08 -20.00 -7.00
C ALA A 89 2.00 -19.19 -6.07
N ALA A 90 1.89 -17.86 -6.15
CA ALA A 90 2.56 -16.93 -5.27
C ALA A 90 1.56 -15.90 -4.73
N ILE A 91 1.81 -15.41 -3.52
CA ILE A 91 1.04 -14.33 -2.90
C ILE A 91 1.90 -13.08 -2.94
N VAL A 92 1.45 -12.08 -3.69
CA VAL A 92 2.02 -10.74 -3.69
C VAL A 92 1.32 -9.93 -2.62
N LYS A 93 2.09 -9.37 -1.69
CA LYS A 93 1.59 -8.52 -0.61
C LYS A 93 2.25 -7.15 -0.71
N VAL A 94 1.41 -6.12 -0.73
CA VAL A 94 1.84 -4.71 -0.62
C VAL A 94 1.37 -4.17 0.71
N ALA A 95 2.28 -3.63 1.52
CA ALA A 95 1.97 -3.06 2.83
C ALA A 95 2.60 -1.68 3.00
N VAL A 96 1.80 -0.67 3.37
CA VAL A 96 2.25 0.72 3.46
C VAL A 96 1.69 1.41 4.71
N GLY A 97 2.54 2.20 5.36
CA GLY A 97 2.18 3.06 6.50
C GLY A 97 1.44 4.34 6.10
N VAL A 98 0.33 4.63 6.78
CA VAL A 98 -0.52 5.79 6.55
C VAL A 98 0.05 7.03 7.24
N ASP A 99 0.11 8.16 6.53
CA ASP A 99 0.49 9.45 7.11
C ASP A 99 -0.72 10.11 7.78
N LEU A 100 -0.82 9.94 9.10
CA LEU A 100 -1.92 10.49 9.89
C LEU A 100 -1.64 11.95 10.32
N PRO A 101 -2.68 12.82 10.33
CA PRO A 101 -2.50 14.21 10.72
C PRO A 101 -1.85 14.33 12.10
N GLY A 102 -0.81 15.16 12.20
CA GLY A 102 -0.11 15.46 13.45
C GLY A 102 0.88 14.41 13.95
N PHE A 103 0.93 13.20 13.36
CA PHE A 103 1.82 12.14 13.86
C PHE A 103 3.29 12.48 13.65
N ALA A 104 3.65 12.95 12.45
CA ALA A 104 5.02 13.38 12.14
C ALA A 104 5.50 14.51 13.07
N SER A 105 4.64 15.50 13.36
CA SER A 105 4.97 16.60 14.27
C SER A 105 5.13 16.16 15.73
N LEU A 106 4.57 15.02 16.11
CA LEU A 106 4.71 14.42 17.44
C LEU A 106 5.88 13.43 17.53
N GLY A 107 6.65 13.23 16.44
CA GLY A 107 7.71 12.24 16.37
C GLY A 107 7.20 10.79 16.29
N ILE A 108 5.92 10.60 15.95
CA ILE A 108 5.32 9.29 15.75
C ILE A 108 5.51 8.91 14.28
N GLY A 109 6.16 7.77 14.03
CA GLY A 109 6.40 7.26 12.68
C GLY A 109 5.12 6.80 11.96
N ARG A 110 5.25 6.44 10.68
CA ARG A 110 4.13 6.00 9.81
C ARG A 110 3.75 4.53 10.00
N ASP A 111 4.44 3.81 10.88
CA ASP A 111 4.23 2.37 11.11
C ASP A 111 3.11 2.06 12.13
N VAL A 112 2.43 3.08 12.66
CA VAL A 112 1.34 2.88 13.63
C VAL A 112 0.09 2.33 12.98
N VAL A 113 -0.22 2.81 11.76
CA VAL A 113 -1.34 2.32 10.96
C VAL A 113 -0.78 1.89 9.62
N VAL A 114 -0.72 0.58 9.43
CA VAL A 114 -0.29 -0.04 8.18
C VAL A 114 -1.52 -0.61 7.51
N VAL A 115 -1.65 -0.37 6.20
CA VAL A 115 -2.68 -0.97 5.37
C VAL A 115 -1.99 -1.89 4.36
N ASP A 116 -2.55 -3.08 4.18
CA ASP A 116 -2.03 -4.06 3.24
C ASP A 116 -3.09 -4.59 2.28
N ALA A 117 -2.61 -5.03 1.12
CA ALA A 117 -3.39 -5.76 0.12
C ALA A 117 -2.60 -6.96 -0.37
N GLU A 118 -3.31 -8.08 -0.55
CA GLU A 118 -2.73 -9.34 -1.00
C GLU A 118 -3.39 -9.80 -2.30
N ARG A 119 -2.59 -10.36 -3.19
CA ARG A 119 -3.05 -10.93 -4.45
C ARG A 119 -2.37 -12.28 -4.71
N ALA A 120 -3.19 -13.30 -4.90
CA ALA A 120 -2.72 -14.58 -5.39
C ALA A 120 -2.52 -14.49 -6.92
N ILE A 121 -1.33 -14.88 -7.36
CA ILE A 121 -0.93 -14.94 -8.77
C ILE A 121 -0.37 -16.33 -9.08
N THR A 122 -0.29 -16.64 -10.37
CA THR A 122 0.50 -17.79 -10.86
C THR A 122 1.72 -17.23 -11.57
N LEU A 123 2.91 -17.67 -11.18
CA LEU A 123 4.15 -17.24 -11.83
C LEU A 123 4.18 -17.73 -13.29
N PRO A 124 4.81 -16.98 -14.22
CA PRO A 124 4.87 -17.32 -15.63
C PRO A 124 5.36 -18.76 -15.81
N GLY A 125 4.58 -19.56 -16.53
CA GLY A 125 4.97 -20.89 -16.98
C GLY A 125 5.79 -20.80 -18.26
N GLU A 126 6.57 -21.83 -18.58
CA GLU A 126 7.08 -21.98 -19.94
C GLU A 126 5.88 -22.22 -20.87
N GLU A 127 5.65 -21.33 -21.82
CA GLU A 127 4.71 -21.58 -22.90
C GLU A 127 5.20 -22.85 -23.64
N GLU A 128 4.42 -23.94 -23.56
CA GLU A 128 4.60 -25.10 -24.44
C GLU A 128 4.42 -24.59 -25.88
N GLN A 129 5.55 -24.40 -26.57
CA GLN A 129 5.63 -24.11 -28.01
C GLN A 129 5.30 -25.35 -28.84
#